data_AF-A0A956WFC8-F1
#
_entry.id   AF-A0A956WFC8-F1
#
_cell.length_a   1.000
_cell.length_b   1.000
_cell.length_c   1.000
_cell.angle_alpha   90.00
_cell.angle_beta   90.00
_cell.angle_gamma   90.00
#
_symmetry.space_group_name_H-M   'P 1'
#
loop_
_entity.id
_entity.type
_entity.pdbx_description
1 polymer ?
#
loop_
_entity_poly.entity_id
_entity_poly.type
_entity_poly.pdbx_seq_one_letter_code
_entity_poly.pdbx_strand_id
1 'polypeptide(L)'
;MAILSRSKINPGQPWWTLNRTKPVPKKIDGWRFSLKGSPRHYEDVLRIIESDPKATVYFGEALTYERGAGVALWRINAESFEWLPKLYNWWAETERIEPVVSTFYLYLPSNNKYPAFDLRSSTPVEVERYIRTYAPQSEAEAQAQSRRI
;
A
#
# COMPACT_ATOMS: atom_id res chain seq x y z
N MET A 1 -34.01 -21.95 22.20
CA MET A 1 -33.45 -20.84 22.99
C MET A 1 -32.41 -20.12 22.15
N ALA A 2 -32.78 -19.02 21.49
CA ALA A 2 -31.84 -18.23 20.69
C ALA A 2 -31.14 -17.21 21.60
N ILE A 3 -29.83 -17.34 21.76
CA ILE A 3 -29.01 -16.37 22.50
C ILE A 3 -28.85 -15.15 21.60
N LEU A 4 -29.67 -14.12 21.84
CA LEU A 4 -29.52 -12.81 21.21
C LEU A 4 -28.16 -12.23 21.66
N SER A 5 -27.15 -12.26 20.79
CA SER A 5 -25.88 -11.60 21.07
C SER A 5 -26.12 -10.10 21.12
N ARG A 6 -26.15 -9.50 22.32
CA ARG A 6 -26.16 -8.03 22.47
C ARG A 6 -24.93 -7.46 21.77
N SER A 7 -25.15 -6.45 20.93
CA SER A 7 -24.09 -5.63 20.35
C SER A 7 -23.20 -5.10 21.48
N LYS A 8 -21.91 -5.46 21.48
CA LYS A 8 -20.94 -4.97 22.45
C LYS A 8 -20.83 -3.45 22.33
N ILE A 9 -21.33 -2.72 23.33
CA ILE A 9 -21.08 -1.29 23.49
C ILE A 9 -19.67 -1.16 24.09
N ASN A 10 -18.77 -0.48 23.40
CA ASN A 10 -17.49 -0.15 23.99
C ASN A 10 -17.72 0.84 25.15
N PRO A 11 -17.16 0.60 26.35
CA PRO A 11 -17.29 1.55 27.46
C PRO A 11 -16.79 2.94 27.02
N GLY A 12 -17.64 3.96 27.18
CA GLY A 12 -17.36 5.33 26.77
C GLY A 12 -17.93 5.76 25.42
N GLN A 13 -18.57 4.88 24.63
CA GLN A 13 -19.27 5.31 23.42
C GLN A 13 -20.60 6.02 23.72
N PRO A 14 -20.83 7.24 23.18
CA PRO A 14 -22.11 7.94 23.34
C PRO A 14 -23.28 7.19 22.72
N TRP A 15 -24.45 7.21 23.37
CA TRP A 15 -25.66 6.49 22.94
C TRP A 15 -26.13 6.82 21.50
N TRP A 16 -25.87 8.02 20.98
CA TRP A 16 -26.21 8.42 19.61
C TRP A 16 -25.34 7.73 18.54
N THR A 17 -24.29 7.02 18.93
CA THR A 17 -23.47 6.21 18.01
C THR A 17 -24.04 4.80 17.75
N LEU A 18 -25.02 4.35 18.56
CA LEU A 18 -25.63 3.02 18.46
C LEU A 18 -26.37 2.80 17.13
N ASN A 19 -26.94 3.86 16.56
CA ASN A 19 -27.71 3.81 15.32
C ASN A 19 -26.92 4.27 14.09
N ARG A 20 -25.59 4.47 14.23
CA ARG A 20 -24.77 4.77 13.06
C ARG A 20 -24.67 3.51 12.20
N THR A 21 -25.39 3.51 11.08
CA THR A 21 -25.11 2.59 9.98
C THR A 21 -23.63 2.71 9.63
N LYS A 22 -22.91 1.59 9.71
CA LYS A 22 -21.55 1.54 9.18
C LYS A 22 -21.61 2.01 7.73
N PRO A 23 -20.78 2.98 7.31
CA PRO A 23 -20.77 3.39 5.91
C PRO A 23 -20.51 2.15 5.06
N VAL A 24 -21.26 2.02 3.96
CA VAL A 24 -21.03 0.95 3.00
C VAL A 24 -19.56 1.02 2.62
N PRO A 25 -18.79 -0.09 2.73
CA PRO A 25 -17.39 -0.07 2.36
C PRO A 25 -17.29 0.42 0.91
N LYS A 26 -16.55 1.51 0.70
CA LYS A 26 -16.34 2.05 -0.64
C LYS A 26 -15.65 0.95 -1.44
N LYS A 27 -16.34 0.40 -2.43
CA LYS A 27 -15.69 -0.49 -3.39
C LYS A 27 -14.75 0.40 -4.19
N ILE A 28 -13.47 0.25 -3.88
CA ILE A 28 -12.40 0.84 -4.66
C ILE A 28 -11.98 -0.30 -5.56
N ASP A 29 -12.15 -0.12 -6.85
CA ASP A 29 -11.73 -1.11 -7.83
C ASP A 29 -10.18 -1.02 -7.87
N GLY A 30 -9.48 -2.10 -7.50
CA GLY A 30 -8.01 -2.15 -7.54
C GLY A 30 -7.34 -2.95 -6.42
N TRP A 31 -6.09 -3.34 -6.67
CA TRP A 31 -5.21 -4.00 -5.71
C TRP A 31 -4.56 -2.98 -4.78
N ARG A 32 -4.54 -3.30 -3.48
CA ARG A 32 -3.95 -2.46 -2.43
C ARG A 32 -2.67 -3.03 -1.84
N PHE A 33 -1.61 -2.24 -1.88
CA PHE A 33 -0.29 -2.59 -1.37
C PHE A 33 0.47 -1.32 -0.99
N SER A 34 1.64 -1.48 -0.37
CA SER A 34 2.53 -0.36 -0.06
C SER A 34 3.89 -0.57 -0.70
N LEU A 35 4.47 0.50 -1.20
CA LEU A 35 5.89 0.56 -1.51
C LEU A 35 6.61 1.35 -0.44
N LYS A 36 7.83 0.90 -0.12
CA LYS A 36 8.77 1.63 0.73
C LYS A 36 10.11 1.76 0.03
N GLY A 37 10.74 2.91 0.13
CA GLY A 37 11.99 3.18 -0.57
C GLY A 37 12.70 4.43 -0.09
N SER A 38 13.59 4.97 -0.92
CA SER A 38 14.40 6.15 -0.58
C SER A 38 13.55 7.42 -0.50
N PRO A 39 13.61 8.19 0.61
CA PRO A 39 12.97 9.50 0.75
C PRO A 39 13.33 10.51 -0.36
N ARG A 40 14.56 10.42 -0.87
CA ARG A 40 15.09 11.32 -1.90
C ARG A 40 14.25 11.31 -3.17
N HIS A 41 13.62 10.18 -3.48
CA HIS A 41 12.91 9.96 -4.73
C HIS A 41 11.38 10.03 -4.57
N TYR A 42 10.89 10.59 -3.46
CA TYR A 42 9.47 10.62 -3.15
C TYR A 42 8.60 11.17 -4.28
N GLU A 43 8.92 12.39 -4.73
CA GLU A 43 8.13 13.10 -5.73
C GLU A 43 8.19 12.44 -7.13
N ASP A 44 9.36 11.94 -7.54
CA ASP A 44 9.50 11.27 -8.82
C ASP A 44 8.71 9.97 -8.87
N VAL A 45 8.81 9.15 -7.82
CA VAL A 45 8.08 7.89 -7.72
C VAL A 45 6.57 8.15 -7.65
N LEU A 46 6.14 9.15 -6.87
CA LEU A 46 4.74 9.56 -6.81
C LEU A 46 4.22 9.94 -8.19
N ARG A 47 4.94 10.81 -8.91
CA ARG A 47 4.59 11.25 -10.27
C ARG A 47 4.55 10.08 -11.27
N ILE A 48 5.46 9.11 -11.15
CA ILE A 48 5.47 7.93 -12.02
C ILE A 48 4.23 7.05 -11.77
N ILE A 49 3.89 6.80 -10.50
CA ILE A 49 2.71 6.01 -10.13
C ILE A 49 1.44 6.71 -10.64
N GLU A 50 1.29 8.00 -10.34
CA GLU A 50 0.11 8.79 -10.72
C GLU A 50 0.05 9.13 -12.21
N SER A 51 1.11 8.84 -12.98
CA SER A 51 1.07 8.91 -14.45
C SER A 51 0.16 7.85 -15.07
N ASP A 52 -0.16 6.78 -14.34
CA ASP A 52 -1.15 5.79 -14.72
C ASP A 52 -2.52 6.20 -14.13
N PRO A 53 -3.53 6.56 -14.96
CA PRO A 53 -4.83 7.02 -14.47
C PRO A 53 -5.60 5.94 -13.69
N LYS A 54 -5.16 4.68 -13.78
CA LYS A 54 -5.73 3.53 -13.06
C LYS A 54 -4.89 3.14 -11.83
N ALA A 55 -3.94 3.98 -11.42
CA ALA A 55 -3.20 3.82 -10.17
C ALA A 55 -3.26 5.13 -9.37
N THR A 56 -3.48 5.02 -8.06
CA THR A 56 -3.57 6.19 -7.16
C THR A 56 -2.80 5.94 -5.88
N VAL A 57 -2.08 6.96 -5.41
CA VAL A 57 -1.45 6.95 -4.09
C VAL A 57 -2.42 7.59 -3.11
N TYR A 58 -3.21 6.78 -2.42
CA TYR A 58 -4.22 7.28 -1.48
C TYR A 58 -3.64 7.72 -0.14
N PHE A 59 -2.38 7.38 0.14
CA PHE A 59 -1.62 7.88 1.27
C PHE A 59 -0.13 7.81 0.93
N GLY A 60 0.58 8.92 1.10
CA GLY A 60 2.02 9.00 0.92
C GLY A 60 2.68 9.77 2.05
N GLU A 61 3.87 9.33 2.45
CA GLU A 61 4.69 9.96 3.48
C GLU A 61 6.13 10.03 2.96
N ALA A 62 6.61 11.26 2.70
CA ALA A 62 7.91 11.50 2.08
C ALA A 62 9.08 11.07 2.96
N LEU A 63 8.92 11.16 4.28
CA LEU A 63 9.92 10.74 5.25
C LEU A 63 9.25 10.18 6.49
N THR A 64 9.41 8.88 6.70
CA THR A 64 9.05 8.19 7.93
C THR A 64 10.27 7.49 8.52
N TYR A 65 10.33 7.37 9.84
CA TYR A 65 11.46 6.74 10.52
C TYR A 65 11.11 5.31 10.90
N GLU A 66 11.74 4.34 10.22
CA GLU A 66 11.53 2.93 10.50
C GLU A 66 12.86 2.24 10.77
N ARG A 67 12.96 1.56 11.94
CA ARG A 67 14.12 0.75 12.33
C ARG A 67 15.47 1.48 12.24
N GLY A 68 15.48 2.77 12.53
CA GLY A 68 16.70 3.59 12.50
C GLY A 68 17.06 4.14 11.11
N ALA A 69 16.22 3.94 10.10
CA ALA A 69 16.40 4.49 8.76
C ALA A 69 15.23 5.39 8.34
N GLY A 70 15.53 6.45 7.60
CA GLY A 70 14.53 7.27 6.92
C GLY A 70 14.05 6.57 5.65
N VAL A 71 12.73 6.40 5.51
CA VAL A 71 12.09 5.66 4.43
C VAL A 71 10.90 6.46 3.90
N ALA A 72 10.70 6.51 2.59
CA ALA A 72 9.47 7.01 1.98
C ALA A 72 8.44 5.88 1.89
N LEU A 73 7.18 6.22 2.08
CA LEU A 73 6.05 5.28 2.02
C LEU A 73 5.03 5.77 0.99
N TRP A 74 4.61 4.87 0.09
CA TRP A 74 3.48 5.08 -0.81
C TRP A 74 2.49 3.94 -0.64
N ARG A 75 1.27 4.25 -0.23
CA ARG A 75 0.16 3.29 -0.21
C ARG A 75 -0.65 3.46 -1.48
N ILE A 76 -0.68 2.39 -2.25
CA ILE A 76 -1.12 2.43 -3.64
C ILE A 76 -2.41 1.62 -3.76
N ASN A 77 -3.35 2.17 -4.51
CA ASN A 77 -4.49 1.44 -5.06
C ASN A 77 -4.36 1.43 -6.58
N ALA A 78 -4.23 0.26 -7.19
CA ALA A 78 -3.98 0.14 -8.61
C ALA A 78 -4.88 -0.90 -9.28
N GLU A 79 -5.57 -0.53 -10.36
CA GLU A 79 -6.21 -1.46 -11.30
C GLU A 79 -5.28 -1.83 -12.47
N SER A 80 -4.25 -1.01 -12.67
CA SER A 80 -3.25 -1.13 -13.73
C SER A 80 -1.83 -1.00 -13.17
N PHE A 81 -0.88 -1.61 -13.87
CA PHE A 81 0.53 -1.62 -13.49
C PHE A 81 1.44 -1.07 -14.60
N GLU A 82 0.89 -0.27 -15.52
CA GLU A 82 1.66 0.35 -16.61
C GLU A 82 2.74 1.31 -16.10
N TRP A 83 2.62 1.78 -14.86
CA TRP A 83 3.64 2.56 -14.16
C TRP A 83 4.86 1.73 -13.70
N LEU A 84 4.74 0.40 -13.50
CA LEU A 84 5.86 -0.42 -13.02
C LEU A 84 7.05 -0.42 -14.01
N PRO A 85 6.88 -0.70 -15.31
CA PRO A 85 7.99 -0.59 -16.26
C PRO A 85 8.60 0.81 -16.31
N LYS A 86 7.79 1.86 -16.19
CA LYS A 86 8.27 3.26 -16.15
C LYS A 86 9.13 3.51 -14.92
N LEU A 87 8.72 2.99 -13.75
CA LEU A 87 9.49 3.08 -12.51
C LEU A 87 10.85 2.39 -12.67
N TYR A 88 10.90 1.18 -13.22
CA TYR A 88 12.15 0.45 -13.41
C TYR A 88 13.09 1.17 -14.39
N ASN A 89 12.55 1.68 -15.50
CA ASN A 89 13.34 2.43 -16.49
C ASN A 89 13.92 3.72 -15.89
N TRP A 90 13.09 4.49 -15.18
CA TRP A 90 13.54 5.70 -14.49
C TRP A 90 14.58 5.36 -13.42
N TRP A 91 14.35 4.33 -12.62
CA TRP A 91 15.24 3.93 -11.54
C TRP A 91 16.63 3.51 -12.05
N ALA A 92 16.68 2.71 -13.11
CA ALA A 92 17.94 2.33 -13.75
C ALA A 92 18.73 3.56 -14.26
N GLU A 93 18.03 4.56 -14.80
CA GLU A 93 18.65 5.80 -15.26
C GLU A 93 19.14 6.67 -14.08
N THR A 94 18.36 6.74 -13.00
CA THR A 94 18.76 7.46 -11.78
C THR A 94 20.01 6.85 -11.16
N GLU A 95 20.11 5.53 -11.04
CA GLU A 95 21.32 4.86 -10.53
C GLU A 95 22.53 4.97 -11.47
N ARG A 96 22.31 5.20 -12.78
CA ARG A 96 23.39 5.47 -13.72
C ARG A 96 24.00 6.86 -13.51
N ILE A 97 23.18 7.84 -13.11
CA ILE A 97 23.58 9.23 -12.94
C ILE A 97 24.10 9.48 -11.51
N GLU A 98 23.44 8.91 -10.51
CA GLU A 98 23.75 9.11 -9.09
C GLU A 98 24.60 7.97 -8.53
N PRO A 99 25.64 8.26 -7.72
CA PRO A 99 26.47 7.24 -7.08
C PRO A 99 25.77 6.58 -5.86
N VAL A 100 24.43 6.64 -5.79
CA VAL A 100 23.64 6.17 -4.65
C VAL A 100 22.74 5.03 -5.10
N VAL A 101 22.94 3.88 -4.45
CA VAL A 101 22.14 2.68 -4.66
C VAL A 101 20.87 2.78 -3.80
N SER A 102 19.69 2.78 -4.42
CA SER A 102 18.41 2.92 -3.71
C SER A 102 17.46 1.77 -4.02
N THR A 103 16.86 1.11 -3.04
CA THR A 103 15.93 -0.03 -3.27
C THR A 103 14.49 0.36 -2.98
N PHE A 104 13.57 -0.30 -3.66
CA PHE A 104 12.14 -0.31 -3.35
C PHE A 104 11.69 -1.68 -2.88
N TYR A 105 10.89 -1.71 -1.83
CA TYR A 105 10.34 -2.92 -1.23
C TYR A 105 8.81 -2.87 -1.25
N LEU A 106 8.21 -3.97 -1.66
CA LEU A 106 6.76 -4.18 -1.63
C LEU A 106 6.33 -4.72 -0.27
N TYR A 107 5.26 -4.17 0.27
CA TYR A 107 4.60 -4.63 1.49
C TYR A 107 3.12 -4.89 1.20
N LEU A 108 2.62 -5.99 1.74
CA LEU A 108 1.20 -6.32 1.71
C LEU A 108 0.53 -5.91 3.02
N PRO A 109 -0.77 -5.55 3.01
CA PRO A 109 -1.50 -5.17 4.23
C PRO A 109 -1.50 -6.25 5.33
N SER A 110 -1.28 -7.52 4.97
CA SER A 110 -1.13 -8.66 5.88
C SER A 110 0.21 -8.71 6.62
N ASN A 111 1.23 -7.97 6.18
CA ASN A 111 2.52 -7.89 6.86
C ASN A 111 3.24 -6.57 6.50
N ASN A 112 3.07 -5.55 7.34
CA ASN A 112 3.74 -4.26 7.16
C ASN A 112 5.16 -4.22 7.77
N LYS A 113 5.55 -5.29 8.50
CA LYS A 113 6.82 -5.36 9.22
C LYS A 113 7.94 -5.88 8.34
N TYR A 114 7.66 -6.85 7.47
CA TYR A 114 8.67 -7.45 6.59
C TYR A 114 8.27 -7.27 5.13
N PRO A 115 9.24 -6.96 4.25
CA PRO A 115 8.97 -6.81 2.84
C PRO A 115 8.47 -8.14 2.27
N ALA A 116 7.38 -8.07 1.51
CA ALA A 116 6.83 -9.20 0.78
C ALA A 116 7.66 -9.50 -0.47
N PHE A 117 8.26 -8.46 -1.06
CA PHE A 117 9.01 -8.53 -2.31
C PHE A 117 10.06 -7.43 -2.39
N ASP A 118 11.24 -7.74 -2.91
CA ASP A 118 12.28 -6.77 -3.25
C ASP A 118 12.22 -6.49 -4.75
N LEU A 119 12.01 -5.22 -5.13
CA LEU A 119 11.90 -4.85 -6.54
C LEU A 119 13.24 -4.96 -7.26
N ARG A 120 14.40 -4.84 -6.58
CA ARG A 120 15.70 -4.93 -7.25
C ARG A 120 15.97 -6.31 -7.82
N SER A 121 15.56 -7.35 -7.11
CA SER A 121 15.80 -8.74 -7.48
C SER A 121 14.72 -9.32 -8.39
N SER A 122 13.79 -8.49 -8.85
CA SER A 122 12.58 -8.93 -9.55
C SER A 122 12.27 -8.08 -10.76
N THR A 123 11.60 -8.66 -11.75
CA THR A 123 11.12 -7.93 -12.94
C THR A 123 9.77 -7.25 -12.69
N PRO A 124 9.41 -6.20 -13.44
CA PRO A 124 8.08 -5.56 -13.37
C PRO A 124 6.92 -6.57 -13.47
N VAL A 125 7.07 -7.57 -14.35
CA VAL A 125 6.04 -8.59 -14.60
C VAL A 125 5.88 -9.54 -13.40
N GLU A 126 6.98 -9.89 -12.72
CA GLU A 126 6.92 -10.71 -11.51
C GLU A 126 6.30 -9.96 -10.35
N VAL A 127 6.64 -8.68 -10.18
CA VAL A 127 6.03 -7.80 -9.16
C VAL A 127 4.52 -7.69 -9.40
N GLU A 128 4.11 -7.39 -10.64
CA GLU A 128 2.69 -7.32 -11.01
C GLU A 128 1.98 -8.65 -10.71
N ARG A 129 2.55 -9.78 -11.15
CA ARG A 129 1.97 -11.11 -10.89
C ARG A 129 1.82 -11.36 -9.39
N TYR A 130 2.83 -11.01 -8.61
CA TYR A 130 2.80 -11.16 -7.15
C TYR A 130 1.67 -10.34 -6.53
N ILE A 131 1.55 -9.05 -6.90
CA ILE A 131 0.49 -8.18 -6.41
C ILE A 131 -0.89 -8.74 -6.79
N ARG A 132 -1.08 -9.13 -8.04
CA ARG A 132 -2.37 -9.68 -8.50
C ARG A 132 -2.79 -10.93 -7.74
N THR A 133 -1.83 -11.74 -7.32
CA THR A 133 -2.06 -13.02 -6.63
C THR A 133 -2.35 -12.82 -5.15
N TYR A 134 -1.66 -11.90 -4.46
CA TYR A 134 -1.66 -11.83 -3.00
C TYR A 134 -2.20 -10.53 -2.41
N ALA A 135 -2.29 -9.45 -3.18
CA ALA A 135 -2.79 -8.18 -2.66
C ALA A 135 -4.32 -8.17 -2.59
N PRO A 136 -4.90 -7.60 -1.52
CA PRO A 136 -6.34 -7.45 -1.39
C PRO A 136 -6.90 -6.51 -2.46
N GLN A 137 -8.11 -6.81 -2.93
CA GLN A 137 -8.80 -6.04 -3.98
C GLN A 137 -9.82 -5.02 -3.43
N SER A 138 -9.94 -4.93 -2.10
CA SER A 138 -10.85 -3.97 -1.47
C SER A 138 -10.28 -3.39 -0.20
N GLU A 139 -10.77 -2.21 0.18
CA GLU A 139 -10.44 -1.60 1.45
C GLU A 139 -10.82 -2.49 2.64
N ALA A 140 -12.01 -3.09 2.61
CA ALA A 140 -12.49 -3.95 3.68
C ALA A 140 -11.57 -5.16 3.89
N GLU A 141 -11.12 -5.78 2.80
CA GLU A 141 -10.19 -6.90 2.85
C GLU A 141 -8.81 -6.46 3.36
N ALA A 142 -8.27 -5.35 2.86
CA ALA A 142 -7.01 -4.81 3.33
C ALA A 142 -7.04 -4.51 4.85
N GLN A 143 -8.11 -3.87 5.33
CA GLN A 143 -8.30 -3.60 6.76
C GLN A 143 -8.45 -4.90 7.57
N ALA A 144 -9.13 -5.92 7.03
CA ALA A 144 -9.27 -7.21 7.69
C ALA A 144 -7.93 -7.93 7.81
N GLN A 145 -7.07 -7.86 6.78
CA GLN A 145 -5.73 -8.44 6.80
C GLN A 145 -4.80 -7.73 7.78
N SER A 146 -4.81 -6.39 7.83
CA SER A 146 -3.94 -5.64 8.76
C SER A 146 -4.27 -5.84 10.23
N ARG A 147 -5.51 -6.23 10.57
CA ARG A 147 -5.93 -6.51 11.96
C ARG A 147 -5.53 -7.90 12.46
N ARG A 148 -5.02 -8.77 11.60
CA ARG A 148 -4.64 -10.15 11.95
C ARG A 148 -3.19 -10.29 12.43
N ILE A 149 -2.43 -9.20 12.45
CA ILE A 149 -1.00 -9.13 12.78
C ILE A 149 -0.81 -8.76 14.25
#